data_AF-A0A958AHR0-F1
#
_entry.id   AF-A0A958AHR0-F1
#
_cell.length_a   1.000
_cell.length_b   1.000
_cell.length_c   1.000
_cell.angle_alpha   90.00
_cell.angle_beta   90.00
_cell.angle_gamma   90.00
#
_symmetry.space_group_name_H-M   'P 1'
#
loop_
_entity.id
_entity.type
_entity.pdbx_description
1 polymer ?
#
loop_
_entity_poly.entity_id
_entity_poly.type
_entity_poly.pdbx_seq_one_letter_code
_entity_poly.pdbx_strand_id
1 'polypeptide(L)'
;MYHLRFKLYTIVFVVAMLCIAPVAALQAAPIFQDATPTPAAEEEAETEEATEETETEEVMEEAESADTTSGDEDLQLVTAKVAADLVQPGRVLMSARGNHWVYDSVPPINGPNEEVNPLDGMLTALIACGMYIYEAVGIEQEIALDTIAATVQGQLDPRGVAGVAVNPRVRGFTIMMSVTGDLTPDDAAMMTEAFSTRCPIYTTLALSAPITVTNEVNRQIQEPITTQAEPIVETDIEGEELELAGPAASGRMIEFGRSVMSARGNHWIFDSVPPINGPNEEVNPLDGMLTALIACGMYIYEAVGIEEGITTDNLSATVTGQLDARGVAGAAVNPRVRVFDVTMNVDGPTVDEAAMLAESFSQRCPIYTTLARSAPISVTNVVDSEAQEPIATAADPIVDHDIPGEELELGMPTASGRMIEFGRSVMSARGNHWIFDSVPPINGPNEEVNPLDALVGALPACGVM
;
A
#
# COMPACT_ATOMS: atom_id res chain seq x y z
N MET A 1 -52.78 35.38 -41.38
CA MET A 1 -52.41 36.80 -41.42
C MET A 1 -52.89 37.45 -40.13
N TYR A 2 -51.94 37.97 -39.32
CA TYR A 2 -52.05 38.98 -38.24
C TYR A 2 -53.15 38.80 -37.17
N HIS A 3 -52.91 38.81 -35.85
CA HIS A 3 -51.99 39.66 -35.09
C HIS A 3 -51.59 39.04 -33.73
N LEU A 4 -50.35 39.36 -33.36
CA LEU A 4 -49.67 39.20 -32.08
C LEU A 4 -50.03 40.33 -31.09
N ARG A 5 -50.11 40.06 -29.76
CA ARG A 5 -49.72 40.92 -28.60
C ARG A 5 -50.23 40.27 -27.28
N PHE A 6 -49.43 39.59 -26.46
CA PHE A 6 -48.48 40.00 -25.38
C PHE A 6 -49.11 40.59 -24.07
N LYS A 7 -48.84 39.88 -22.94
CA LYS A 7 -48.77 40.28 -21.49
C LYS A 7 -50.11 40.43 -20.71
N LEU A 8 -50.29 40.09 -19.42
CA LEU A 8 -49.46 39.63 -18.27
C LEU A 8 -50.40 39.27 -17.07
N TYR A 9 -49.95 38.40 -16.12
CA TYR A 9 -50.43 38.20 -14.72
C TYR A 9 -51.88 37.67 -14.50
N THR A 10 -52.20 36.65 -13.67
CA THR A 10 -51.73 36.28 -12.33
C THR A 10 -52.02 34.79 -12.06
N ILE A 11 -51.06 34.08 -11.46
CA ILE A 11 -51.17 32.72 -10.91
C ILE A 11 -51.48 32.84 -9.41
N VAL A 12 -52.52 32.18 -8.91
CA VAL A 12 -52.61 31.72 -7.51
C VAL A 12 -53.21 30.31 -7.54
N PHE A 13 -52.36 29.31 -7.35
CA PHE A 13 -52.71 27.91 -7.17
C PHE A 13 -52.66 27.57 -5.68
N VAL A 14 -53.60 26.74 -5.27
CA VAL A 14 -53.86 26.21 -3.93
C VAL A 14 -52.68 25.37 -3.43
N VAL A 15 -52.17 25.64 -2.22
CA VAL A 15 -51.34 24.69 -1.45
C VAL A 15 -51.84 24.62 -0.01
N ALA A 16 -52.08 23.39 0.43
CA ALA A 16 -52.67 23.01 1.70
C ALA A 16 -51.69 23.13 2.88
N MET A 17 -52.31 23.30 4.04
CA MET A 17 -51.77 23.39 5.40
C MET A 17 -50.91 22.19 5.84
N LEU A 18 -49.87 22.56 6.59
CA LEU A 18 -49.38 22.00 7.87
C LEU A 18 -49.15 20.48 8.02
N CYS A 19 -47.92 20.11 8.40
CA CYS A 19 -47.62 19.74 9.80
C CYS A 19 -46.11 19.74 10.07
N ILE A 20 -45.72 20.39 11.18
CA ILE A 20 -44.36 20.56 11.70
C ILE A 20 -44.26 19.81 13.03
N ALA A 21 -43.13 19.10 13.20
CA ALA A 21 -42.45 18.61 14.43
C ALA A 21 -42.95 17.30 15.10
N PRO A 22 -42.08 16.56 15.85
CA PRO A 22 -40.70 16.88 16.25
C PRO A 22 -39.62 15.82 15.92
N VAL A 23 -38.37 16.30 15.88
CA VAL A 23 -37.12 15.51 15.87
C VAL A 23 -36.97 14.81 17.24
N ALA A 24 -36.95 13.49 17.23
CA ALA A 24 -36.56 12.68 18.39
C ALA A 24 -35.04 12.49 18.38
N ALA A 25 -34.41 12.87 19.49
CA ALA A 25 -33.00 12.63 19.75
C ALA A 25 -32.75 11.11 19.85
N LEU A 26 -32.00 10.55 18.90
CA LEU A 26 -31.43 9.22 19.02
C LEU A 26 -30.13 9.35 19.84
N GLN A 27 -30.17 8.82 21.06
CA GLN A 27 -29.00 8.70 21.92
C GLN A 27 -28.05 7.67 21.32
N ALA A 28 -26.79 8.07 21.14
CA ALA A 28 -25.68 7.18 20.81
C ALA A 28 -25.48 6.17 21.96
N ALA A 29 -25.47 4.89 21.64
CA ALA A 29 -25.02 3.84 22.55
C ALA A 29 -23.47 3.85 22.59
N PRO A 30 -22.83 3.77 23.77
CA PRO A 30 -21.37 3.73 23.84
C PRO A 30 -20.86 2.34 23.42
N ILE A 31 -20.06 2.33 22.36
CA ILE A 31 -19.27 1.19 21.89
C ILE A 31 -17.85 1.38 22.46
N PHE A 32 -17.32 0.34 23.11
CA PHE A 32 -16.03 0.26 23.83
C PHE A 32 -15.90 1.08 25.13
N GLN A 33 -16.01 0.39 26.28
CA GLN A 33 -15.39 0.81 27.53
C GLN A 33 -14.13 -0.04 27.75
N ASP A 34 -12.97 0.63 27.82
CA ASP A 34 -11.69 0.06 28.23
C ASP A 34 -11.77 -0.53 29.63
N ALA A 35 -11.50 -1.82 29.74
CA ALA A 35 -11.19 -2.45 31.02
C ALA A 35 -9.71 -2.17 31.35
N THR A 36 -9.47 -1.23 32.25
CA THR A 36 -8.15 -1.06 32.86
C THR A 36 -7.90 -2.18 33.88
N PRO A 37 -6.74 -2.86 33.86
CA PRO A 37 -6.42 -3.85 34.88
C PRO A 37 -5.99 -3.15 36.18
N THR A 38 -6.67 -3.48 37.27
CA THR A 38 -6.27 -3.14 38.65
C THR A 38 -5.12 -4.07 39.07
N PRO A 39 -4.06 -3.59 39.75
CA PRO A 39 -2.93 -4.41 40.15
C PRO A 39 -3.32 -5.32 41.33
N ALA A 40 -3.00 -6.62 41.23
CA ALA A 40 -3.11 -7.55 42.34
C ALA A 40 -1.94 -7.36 43.31
N ALA A 41 -2.29 -7.22 44.59
CA ALA A 41 -1.37 -7.09 45.71
C ALA A 41 -0.78 -8.43 46.14
N GLU A 42 0.38 -8.31 46.79
CA GLU A 42 1.21 -9.33 47.44
C GLU A 42 0.44 -10.18 48.47
N GLU A 43 0.76 -11.48 48.54
CA GLU A 43 0.63 -12.26 49.78
C GLU A 43 1.78 -13.29 49.86
N GLU A 44 2.63 -13.12 50.86
CA GLU A 44 3.70 -14.03 51.27
C GLU A 44 3.13 -15.22 52.06
N ALA A 45 3.66 -16.42 51.85
CA ALA A 45 3.65 -17.48 52.85
C ALA A 45 4.82 -18.46 52.62
N GLU A 46 5.72 -18.55 53.61
CA GLU A 46 6.84 -19.48 53.70
C GLU A 46 6.43 -20.89 54.21
N THR A 47 7.35 -21.84 53.97
CA THR A 47 7.80 -23.00 54.80
C THR A 47 7.53 -24.46 54.36
N GLU A 48 8.68 -25.15 54.19
CA GLU A 48 9.09 -26.48 54.69
C GLU A 48 9.01 -27.79 53.85
N GLU A 49 10.22 -28.24 53.47
CA GLU A 49 10.87 -29.57 53.56
C GLU A 49 10.20 -30.92 53.13
N ALA A 50 10.86 -31.53 52.13
CA ALA A 50 11.58 -32.82 52.12
C ALA A 50 10.88 -34.21 51.93
N THR A 51 11.71 -35.11 51.36
CA THR A 51 11.62 -36.59 51.14
C THR A 51 10.96 -37.05 49.83
N GLU A 52 11.65 -37.59 48.81
CA GLU A 52 12.56 -38.75 48.63
C GLU A 52 11.83 -39.98 48.00
N GLU A 53 12.29 -40.30 46.78
CA GLU A 53 12.31 -41.58 46.03
C GLU A 53 11.05 -42.45 45.85
N THR A 54 10.73 -42.82 44.60
CA THR A 54 10.87 -44.22 44.12
C THR A 54 10.87 -44.28 42.59
N GLU A 55 11.89 -44.94 42.02
CA GLU A 55 12.02 -45.32 40.61
C GLU A 55 11.07 -46.47 40.22
N THR A 56 10.62 -46.49 38.96
CA THR A 56 10.51 -47.73 38.17
C THR A 56 10.78 -47.40 36.70
N GLU A 57 11.93 -47.88 36.21
CA GLU A 57 12.26 -48.05 34.79
C GLU A 57 11.38 -49.14 34.15
N GLU A 58 10.90 -48.90 32.94
CA GLU A 58 10.83 -49.94 31.89
C GLU A 58 11.41 -49.37 30.59
N VAL A 59 12.29 -50.18 29.99
CA VAL A 59 13.22 -49.86 28.89
C VAL A 59 12.66 -50.41 27.55
N MET A 60 13.16 -49.83 26.45
CA MET A 60 13.15 -50.26 25.04
C MET A 60 12.12 -49.50 24.18
N GLU A 61 12.47 -48.82 23.09
CA GLU A 61 13.47 -49.13 22.06
C GLU A 61 13.88 -47.85 21.32
N GLU A 62 15.20 -47.65 21.14
CA GLU A 62 15.79 -46.62 20.29
C GLU A 62 15.40 -46.83 18.82
N ALA A 63 14.80 -45.80 18.22
CA ALA A 63 14.99 -45.52 16.81
C ALA A 63 15.63 -44.12 16.72
N GLU A 64 16.94 -44.09 16.49
CA GLU A 64 17.64 -42.91 15.98
C GLU A 64 16.90 -42.43 14.71
N SER A 65 16.11 -41.37 14.82
CA SER A 65 15.80 -40.51 13.69
C SER A 65 16.62 -39.24 13.88
N ALA A 66 17.55 -39.02 12.94
CA ALA A 66 18.44 -37.88 12.88
C ALA A 66 17.75 -36.59 13.34
N ASP A 67 18.20 -36.12 14.49
CA ASP A 67 17.95 -34.80 15.00
C ASP A 67 18.56 -33.79 14.03
N THR A 68 17.71 -33.13 13.26
CA THR A 68 18.05 -31.91 12.54
C THR A 68 17.37 -30.73 13.22
N THR A 69 17.55 -30.55 14.53
CA THR A 69 17.41 -29.22 15.12
C THR A 69 18.67 -28.41 14.82
N SER A 70 18.67 -27.74 13.68
CA SER A 70 19.58 -26.62 13.46
C SER A 70 18.83 -25.51 12.72
N GLY A 71 18.40 -24.47 13.46
CA GLY A 71 18.07 -23.18 12.84
C GLY A 71 16.99 -22.30 13.47
N ASP A 72 16.34 -22.67 14.59
CA ASP A 72 15.10 -21.98 15.01
C ASP A 72 15.10 -21.37 16.41
N GLU A 73 16.24 -21.34 17.13
CA GLU A 73 16.29 -20.90 18.53
C GLU A 73 16.43 -19.38 18.74
N ASP A 74 16.36 -18.57 17.67
CA ASP A 74 16.47 -17.11 17.80
C ASP A 74 15.61 -16.38 16.76
N LEU A 75 14.39 -16.82 16.45
CA LEU A 75 13.47 -16.04 15.61
C LEU A 75 12.72 -15.00 16.43
N GLN A 76 12.99 -13.72 16.17
CA GLN A 76 12.23 -12.60 16.76
C GLN A 76 11.18 -12.12 15.77
N LEU A 77 10.11 -12.91 15.64
CA LEU A 77 9.00 -12.57 14.77
C LEU A 77 8.14 -11.47 15.40
N VAL A 78 7.85 -10.44 14.61
CA VAL A 78 6.83 -9.44 14.90
C VAL A 78 5.63 -9.67 13.99
N THR A 79 4.43 -9.46 14.52
CA THR A 79 3.18 -9.57 13.76
C THR A 79 2.60 -8.18 13.52
N ALA A 80 2.48 -7.79 12.26
CA ALA A 80 1.65 -6.66 11.87
C ALA A 80 0.22 -7.17 11.61
N LYS A 81 -0.78 -6.39 12.04
CA LYS A 81 -2.20 -6.74 11.88
C LYS A 81 -3.00 -5.50 11.46
N VAL A 82 -3.83 -5.66 10.45
CA VAL A 82 -4.74 -4.62 9.96
C VAL A 82 -6.14 -5.20 9.75
N ALA A 83 -7.14 -4.34 9.77
CA ALA A 83 -8.54 -4.69 9.53
C ALA A 83 -9.17 -3.77 8.48
N ALA A 84 -10.23 -4.25 7.86
CA ALA A 84 -10.95 -3.56 6.80
C ALA A 84 -12.46 -3.83 6.89
N ASP A 85 -13.26 -2.82 6.59
CA ASP A 85 -14.71 -2.91 6.47
C ASP A 85 -15.17 -2.29 5.15
N LEU A 86 -16.01 -3.00 4.39
CA LEU A 86 -16.66 -2.43 3.21
C LEU A 86 -17.76 -1.47 3.69
N VAL A 87 -17.54 -0.17 3.51
CA VAL A 87 -18.44 0.87 4.05
C VAL A 87 -19.49 1.32 3.03
N GLN A 88 -19.19 1.16 1.74
CA GLN A 88 -20.11 1.33 0.63
C GLN A 88 -19.54 0.61 -0.60
N PRO A 89 -20.34 0.36 -1.65
CA PRO A 89 -19.85 -0.26 -2.86
C PRO A 89 -18.59 0.41 -3.40
N GLY A 90 -17.54 -0.38 -3.59
CA GLY A 90 -16.26 0.07 -4.09
C GLY A 90 -15.43 0.95 -3.16
N ARG A 91 -15.75 1.10 -1.87
CA ARG A 91 -14.94 1.84 -0.87
C ARG A 91 -14.83 1.08 0.45
N VAL A 92 -13.61 0.91 0.92
CA VAL A 92 -13.30 0.22 2.19
C VAL A 92 -12.66 1.17 3.20
N LEU A 93 -13.03 1.03 4.47
CA LEU A 93 -12.40 1.70 5.60
C LEU A 93 -11.35 0.76 6.21
N MET A 94 -10.09 1.20 6.19
CA MET A 94 -8.95 0.51 6.76
C MET A 94 -8.75 0.93 8.22
N SER A 95 -8.24 0.02 9.04
CA SER A 95 -7.88 0.26 10.42
C SER A 95 -6.56 -0.44 10.77
N ALA A 96 -5.60 0.31 11.31
CA ALA A 96 -4.37 -0.22 11.86
C ALA A 96 -3.89 0.63 13.03
N ARG A 97 -3.65 0.01 14.18
CA ARG A 97 -3.00 0.66 15.35
C ARG A 97 -3.66 1.97 15.80
N GLY A 98 -4.98 2.06 15.65
CA GLY A 98 -5.77 3.25 16.00
C GLY A 98 -5.92 4.30 14.87
N ASN A 99 -5.20 4.12 13.77
CA ASN A 99 -5.32 4.95 12.57
C ASN A 99 -6.34 4.36 11.59
N HIS A 100 -7.03 5.25 10.88
CA HIS A 100 -8.08 4.91 9.94
C HIS A 100 -7.95 5.70 8.64
N TRP A 101 -8.12 5.03 7.51
CA TRP A 101 -8.07 5.64 6.18
C TRP A 101 -8.95 4.85 5.21
N VAL A 102 -9.13 5.36 4.01
CA VAL A 102 -10.00 4.76 3.01
C VAL A 102 -9.21 4.37 1.77
N TYR A 103 -9.60 3.25 1.18
CA TYR A 103 -9.27 2.96 -0.21
C TYR A 103 -10.53 2.95 -1.05
N ASP A 104 -10.36 3.24 -2.35
CA ASP A 104 -11.34 3.04 -3.39
C ASP A 104 -10.92 1.93 -4.36
N SER A 105 -11.91 1.23 -4.90
CA SER A 105 -11.75 0.33 -6.04
C SER A 105 -11.56 1.11 -7.33
N VAL A 106 -11.18 0.40 -8.38
CA VAL A 106 -10.76 0.99 -9.66
C VAL A 106 -11.79 0.79 -10.77
N PRO A 107 -11.76 1.61 -11.85
CA PRO A 107 -12.76 1.53 -12.92
C PRO A 107 -12.89 0.16 -13.61
N PRO A 108 -11.82 -0.63 -13.83
CA PRO A 108 -11.95 -1.99 -14.40
C PRO A 108 -12.85 -2.95 -13.62
N ILE A 109 -13.14 -2.67 -12.34
CA ILE A 109 -14.06 -3.44 -11.49
C ILE A 109 -15.18 -2.56 -10.93
N ASN A 110 -15.60 -1.55 -11.70
CA ASN A 110 -16.71 -0.64 -11.40
C ASN A 110 -16.55 0.24 -10.15
N GLY A 111 -15.31 0.54 -9.78
CA GLY A 111 -15.00 1.36 -8.61
C GLY A 111 -15.06 2.87 -8.82
N PRO A 112 -15.31 3.65 -7.75
CA PRO A 112 -15.35 5.11 -7.81
C PRO A 112 -13.98 5.72 -8.10
N ASN A 113 -12.91 5.14 -7.57
CA ASN A 113 -11.52 5.56 -7.76
C ASN A 113 -11.25 7.06 -7.48
N GLU A 114 -12.05 7.67 -6.59
CA GLU A 114 -11.93 9.07 -6.19
C GLU A 114 -10.81 9.23 -5.15
N GLU A 115 -10.71 8.25 -4.25
CA GLU A 115 -9.70 8.16 -3.20
C GLU A 115 -8.49 7.32 -3.65
N VAL A 116 -7.45 7.23 -2.79
CA VAL A 116 -6.33 6.30 -2.95
C VAL A 116 -6.84 4.89 -3.25
N ASN A 117 -6.21 4.17 -4.19
CA ASN A 117 -6.58 2.78 -4.47
C ASN A 117 -5.51 1.81 -3.93
N PRO A 118 -5.80 0.50 -3.85
CA PRO A 118 -4.85 -0.47 -3.30
C PRO A 118 -3.48 -0.49 -3.99
N LEU A 119 -3.42 -0.31 -5.31
CA LEU A 119 -2.14 -0.28 -6.02
C LEU A 119 -1.31 0.94 -5.63
N ASP A 120 -1.95 2.12 -5.49
CA ASP A 120 -1.29 3.32 -4.97
C ASP A 120 -0.75 3.09 -3.54
N GLY A 121 -1.54 2.44 -2.68
CA GLY A 121 -1.16 2.07 -1.32
C GLY A 121 0.07 1.17 -1.26
N MET A 122 0.10 0.09 -2.06
CA MET A 122 1.25 -0.82 -2.13
C MET A 122 2.51 -0.12 -2.67
N LEU A 123 2.37 0.68 -3.74
CA LEU A 123 3.50 1.39 -4.34
C LEU A 123 4.14 2.39 -3.38
N THR A 124 3.32 3.20 -2.73
CA THR A 124 3.80 4.20 -1.77
C THR A 124 4.39 3.55 -0.52
N ALA A 125 3.83 2.43 -0.06
CA ALA A 125 4.43 1.62 0.99
C ALA A 125 5.84 1.16 0.62
N LEU A 126 6.05 0.66 -0.60
CA LEU A 126 7.37 0.24 -1.08
C LEU A 126 8.39 1.38 -1.04
N ILE A 127 8.07 2.56 -1.59
CA ILE A 127 9.02 3.68 -1.59
C ILE A 127 9.21 4.31 -0.21
N ALA A 128 8.17 4.39 0.62
CA ALA A 128 8.30 4.89 1.99
C ALA A 128 9.23 4.01 2.81
N CYS A 129 9.08 2.68 2.71
CA CYS A 129 10.01 1.73 3.33
C CYS A 129 11.45 1.98 2.87
N GLY A 130 11.68 2.14 1.56
CA GLY A 130 13.02 2.45 1.04
C GLY A 130 13.60 3.76 1.56
N MET A 131 12.81 4.84 1.59
CA MET A 131 13.26 6.13 2.11
C MET A 131 13.68 6.04 3.59
N TYR A 132 12.96 5.27 4.40
CA TYR A 132 13.32 5.07 5.81
C TYR A 132 14.57 4.21 6.00
N ILE A 133 14.81 3.23 5.11
CA ILE A 133 16.08 2.50 5.14
C ILE A 133 17.25 3.42 4.75
N TYR A 134 17.08 4.28 3.74
CA TYR A 134 18.11 5.26 3.36
C TYR A 134 18.43 6.21 4.52
N GLU A 135 17.40 6.72 5.19
CA GLU A 135 17.56 7.57 6.36
C GLU A 135 18.27 6.85 7.52
N ALA A 136 17.87 5.62 7.83
CA ALA A 136 18.49 4.82 8.89
C ALA A 136 19.98 4.55 8.60
N VAL A 137 20.29 4.15 7.37
CA VAL A 137 21.67 3.89 6.93
C VAL A 137 22.50 5.17 6.90
N GLY A 138 21.89 6.30 6.49
CA GLY A 138 22.55 7.61 6.56
C GLY A 138 23.02 7.93 7.98
N ILE A 139 22.18 7.68 8.99
CA ILE A 139 22.58 7.82 10.40
C ILE A 139 23.68 6.82 10.79
N GLU A 140 23.49 5.54 10.48
CA GLU A 140 24.45 4.47 10.85
C GLU A 140 25.86 4.73 10.31
N GLN A 141 25.94 5.30 9.11
CA GLN A 141 27.20 5.56 8.40
C GLN A 141 27.70 7.00 8.58
N GLU A 142 27.02 7.81 9.40
CA GLU A 142 27.35 9.22 9.62
C GLU A 142 27.34 10.06 8.32
N ILE A 143 26.48 9.71 7.37
CA ILE A 143 26.28 10.40 6.09
C ILE A 143 25.16 11.42 6.26
N ALA A 144 25.49 12.71 6.09
CA ALA A 144 24.53 13.79 6.23
C ALA A 144 23.61 13.86 4.99
N LEU A 145 22.35 13.43 5.17
CA LEU A 145 21.30 13.53 4.15
C LEU A 145 20.46 14.78 4.41
N ASP A 146 20.26 15.61 3.37
CA ASP A 146 19.42 16.80 3.42
C ASP A 146 17.98 16.50 2.98
N THR A 147 17.83 15.78 1.87
CA THR A 147 16.51 15.43 1.33
C THR A 147 16.51 14.02 0.76
N ILE A 148 15.38 13.33 0.90
CA ILE A 148 15.10 12.04 0.28
C ILE A 148 13.71 12.15 -0.35
N ALA A 149 13.64 11.87 -1.64
CA ALA A 149 12.40 11.74 -2.39
C ALA A 149 12.46 10.50 -3.28
N ALA A 150 11.31 9.93 -3.60
CA ALA A 150 11.22 8.75 -4.43
C ALA A 150 10.03 8.84 -5.39
N THR A 151 10.18 8.22 -6.55
CA THR A 151 9.06 7.89 -7.43
C THR A 151 9.09 6.41 -7.73
N VAL A 152 7.93 5.80 -7.91
CA VAL A 152 7.80 4.41 -8.32
C VAL A 152 6.74 4.25 -9.39
N GLN A 153 7.00 3.31 -10.30
CA GLN A 153 6.03 2.84 -11.29
C GLN A 153 5.96 1.32 -11.21
N GLY A 154 4.75 0.77 -11.29
CA GLY A 154 4.52 -0.66 -11.55
C GLY A 154 4.02 -0.86 -12.97
N GLN A 155 4.19 -2.04 -13.56
CA GLN A 155 3.60 -2.39 -14.86
C GLN A 155 2.73 -3.64 -14.70
N LEU A 156 1.46 -3.59 -15.10
CA LEU A 156 0.57 -4.77 -15.07
C LEU A 156 -0.39 -4.78 -16.26
N ASP A 157 -1.04 -5.92 -16.49
CA ASP A 157 -2.16 -6.04 -17.43
C ASP A 157 -3.48 -5.88 -16.66
N PRO A 158 -4.20 -4.74 -16.80
CA PRO A 158 -5.42 -4.48 -16.05
C PRO A 158 -6.59 -5.39 -16.47
N ARG A 159 -6.51 -6.06 -17.63
CA ARG A 159 -7.54 -6.99 -18.11
C ARG A 159 -7.71 -8.18 -17.16
N GLY A 160 -6.62 -8.62 -16.53
CA GLY A 160 -6.66 -9.68 -15.51
C GLY A 160 -7.51 -9.30 -14.29
N VAL A 161 -7.46 -8.03 -13.87
CA VAL A 161 -8.29 -7.51 -12.77
C VAL A 161 -9.77 -7.55 -13.16
N ALA A 162 -10.07 -7.21 -14.42
CA ALA A 162 -11.41 -7.25 -15.01
C ALA A 162 -11.92 -8.66 -15.36
N GLY A 163 -11.20 -9.73 -14.99
CA GLY A 163 -11.65 -11.11 -15.16
C GLY A 163 -11.30 -11.77 -16.49
N VAL A 164 -10.51 -11.10 -17.34
CA VAL A 164 -9.88 -11.76 -18.49
C VAL A 164 -8.83 -12.74 -17.96
N ALA A 165 -8.69 -13.91 -18.59
CA ALA A 165 -7.75 -14.97 -18.19
C ALA A 165 -6.28 -14.62 -18.50
N VAL A 166 -5.79 -13.52 -17.91
CA VAL A 166 -4.41 -13.05 -17.92
C VAL A 166 -4.03 -12.75 -16.47
N ASN A 167 -2.81 -13.12 -16.06
CA ASN A 167 -2.35 -12.85 -14.71
C ASN A 167 -2.10 -11.32 -14.52
N PRO A 168 -2.79 -10.66 -13.58
CA PRO A 168 -2.68 -9.22 -13.36
C PRO A 168 -1.47 -8.81 -12.51
N ARG A 169 -0.52 -9.72 -12.23
CA ARG A 169 0.66 -9.38 -11.42
C ARG A 169 1.37 -8.16 -11.98
N VAL A 170 1.88 -7.32 -11.08
CA VAL A 170 2.90 -6.34 -11.42
C VAL A 170 4.13 -7.10 -11.94
N ARG A 171 4.52 -6.81 -13.18
CA ARG A 171 5.60 -7.46 -13.94
C ARG A 171 6.97 -6.90 -13.59
N GLY A 172 7.01 -5.69 -13.07
CA GLY A 172 8.22 -5.05 -12.59
C GLY A 172 7.93 -3.71 -11.93
N PHE A 173 8.82 -3.32 -11.03
CA PHE A 173 8.82 -2.02 -10.38
C PHE A 173 10.03 -1.22 -10.82
N THR A 174 9.83 0.07 -11.13
CA THR A 174 10.90 1.02 -11.41
C THR A 174 10.85 2.11 -10.36
N ILE A 175 11.88 2.19 -9.53
CA ILE A 175 12.04 3.18 -8.47
C ILE A 175 13.15 4.14 -8.87
N MET A 176 12.87 5.43 -8.74
CA MET A 176 13.88 6.48 -8.78
C MET A 176 13.95 7.13 -7.42
N MET A 177 15.09 6.98 -6.74
CA MET A 177 15.40 7.64 -5.49
C MET A 177 16.20 8.92 -5.79
N SER A 178 15.75 10.06 -5.30
CA SER A 178 16.46 11.33 -5.37
C SER A 178 16.92 11.70 -3.97
N VAL A 179 18.23 11.78 -3.79
CA VAL A 179 18.86 12.01 -2.49
C VAL A 179 19.85 13.15 -2.61
N THR A 180 19.79 14.09 -1.68
CA THR A 180 20.75 15.20 -1.59
C THR A 180 21.43 15.19 -0.24
N GLY A 181 22.69 15.63 -0.19
CA GLY A 181 23.48 15.66 1.04
C GLY A 181 24.97 15.52 0.75
N ASP A 182 25.74 15.26 1.81
CA ASP A 182 27.16 14.92 1.71
C ASP A 182 27.33 13.42 1.46
N LEU A 183 26.91 12.98 0.26
CA LEU A 183 26.98 11.58 -0.15
C LEU A 183 27.60 11.41 -1.53
N THR A 184 28.32 10.32 -1.69
CA THR A 184 28.90 9.88 -2.95
C THR A 184 27.97 8.90 -3.68
N PRO A 185 28.21 8.62 -4.98
CA PRO A 185 27.50 7.56 -5.67
C PRO A 185 27.67 6.18 -5.02
N ASP A 186 28.83 5.89 -4.43
CA ASP A 186 29.08 4.62 -3.72
C ASP A 186 28.23 4.53 -2.44
N ASP A 187 28.03 5.64 -1.74
CA ASP A 187 27.13 5.71 -0.59
C ASP A 187 25.67 5.42 -0.99
N ALA A 188 25.22 5.99 -2.11
CA ALA A 188 23.88 5.74 -2.62
C ALA A 188 23.69 4.28 -3.09
N ALA A 189 24.72 3.67 -3.68
CA ALA A 189 24.71 2.25 -4.03
C ALA A 189 24.63 1.36 -2.78
N MET A 190 25.39 1.67 -1.73
CA MET A 190 25.29 0.99 -0.43
C MET A 190 23.90 1.13 0.19
N MET A 191 23.30 2.33 0.14
CA MET A 191 21.92 2.54 0.62
C MET A 191 20.90 1.74 -0.19
N THR A 192 21.13 1.58 -1.49
CA THR A 192 20.30 0.73 -2.36
C THR A 192 20.40 -0.74 -1.96
N GLU A 193 21.60 -1.20 -1.65
CA GLU A 193 21.81 -2.58 -1.16
C GLU A 193 21.19 -2.78 0.22
N ALA A 194 21.24 -1.78 1.10
CA ALA A 194 20.52 -1.83 2.35
C ALA A 194 19.00 -1.85 2.12
N PHE A 195 18.48 -1.08 1.17
CA PHE A 195 17.06 -1.13 0.80
C PHE A 195 16.67 -2.53 0.29
N SER A 196 17.47 -3.14 -0.58
CA SER A 196 17.19 -4.44 -1.16
C SER A 196 17.22 -5.59 -0.14
N THR A 197 17.97 -5.42 0.95
CA THR A 197 18.20 -6.46 1.97
C THR A 197 17.44 -6.24 3.28
N ARG A 198 17.17 -4.98 3.66
CA ARG A 198 16.58 -4.62 4.96
C ARG A 198 15.12 -4.15 4.87
N CYS A 199 14.63 -3.73 3.70
CA CYS A 199 13.22 -3.35 3.60
C CYS A 199 12.33 -4.61 3.51
N PRO A 200 11.42 -4.83 4.48
CA PRO A 200 10.54 -5.99 4.48
C PRO A 200 9.61 -6.03 3.26
N ILE A 201 9.23 -4.86 2.73
CA ILE A 201 8.34 -4.78 1.55
C ILE A 201 9.11 -5.15 0.27
N TYR A 202 10.33 -4.62 0.09
CA TYR A 202 11.19 -4.97 -1.04
C TYR A 202 11.45 -6.48 -1.06
N THR A 203 11.93 -7.04 0.05
CA THR A 203 12.30 -8.45 0.10
C THR A 203 11.09 -9.37 -0.09
N THR A 204 9.91 -8.97 0.39
CA THR A 204 8.66 -9.72 0.14
C THR A 204 8.26 -9.68 -1.34
N LEU A 205 8.29 -8.51 -1.97
CA LEU A 205 7.95 -8.36 -3.39
C LEU A 205 8.99 -9.03 -4.31
N ALA A 206 10.26 -9.11 -3.91
CA ALA A 206 11.33 -9.72 -4.71
C ALA A 206 11.44 -11.26 -4.56
N LEU A 207 11.04 -11.82 -3.41
CA LEU A 207 11.21 -13.26 -3.13
C LEU A 207 9.89 -14.05 -3.07
N SER A 208 8.74 -13.37 -3.10
CA SER A 208 7.41 -13.90 -2.81
C SER A 208 7.21 -14.37 -1.37
N ALA A 209 5.94 -14.44 -0.96
CA ALA A 209 5.53 -15.07 0.28
C ALA A 209 4.16 -15.76 0.10
N PRO A 210 3.95 -16.90 0.79
CA PRO A 210 2.66 -17.58 0.77
C PRO A 210 1.57 -16.72 1.41
N ILE A 211 0.37 -16.79 0.81
CA ILE A 211 -0.83 -16.14 1.31
C ILE A 211 -1.86 -17.23 1.59
N THR A 212 -2.34 -17.26 2.82
CA THR A 212 -3.45 -18.10 3.27
C THR A 212 -4.71 -17.25 3.30
N VAL A 213 -5.77 -17.68 2.61
CA VAL A 213 -7.08 -17.01 2.66
C VAL A 213 -8.07 -17.90 3.39
N THR A 214 -8.66 -17.36 4.44
CA THR A 214 -9.65 -18.02 5.28
C THR A 214 -11.00 -17.31 5.17
N ASN A 215 -12.06 -18.03 4.85
CA ASN A 215 -13.42 -17.47 4.82
C ASN A 215 -14.22 -17.83 6.07
N GLU A 216 -14.78 -16.81 6.72
CA GLU A 216 -15.81 -16.90 7.76
C GLU A 216 -17.16 -16.46 7.17
N VAL A 217 -18.00 -17.45 6.84
CA VAL A 217 -19.26 -17.21 6.11
C VAL A 217 -20.46 -17.18 7.06
N ASN A 218 -21.30 -16.15 6.94
CA ASN A 218 -22.53 -15.96 7.73
C ASN A 218 -22.32 -16.00 9.27
N ARG A 219 -21.07 -15.83 9.73
CA ARG A 219 -20.63 -16.04 11.13
C ARG A 219 -21.05 -17.38 11.77
N GLN A 220 -21.44 -18.38 10.97
CA GLN A 220 -21.97 -19.66 11.46
C GLN A 220 -21.03 -20.86 11.30
N ILE A 221 -19.85 -20.69 10.69
CA ILE A 221 -18.94 -21.82 10.51
C ILE A 221 -18.00 -21.92 11.71
N GLN A 222 -18.07 -23.08 12.37
CA GLN A 222 -17.25 -23.44 13.53
C GLN A 222 -15.84 -23.92 13.14
N GLU A 223 -15.58 -24.10 11.84
CA GLU A 223 -14.26 -24.40 11.28
C GLU A 223 -13.95 -23.53 10.04
N PRO A 224 -12.90 -22.71 10.07
CA PRO A 224 -12.51 -21.83 8.97
C PRO A 224 -12.16 -22.61 7.69
N ILE A 225 -12.69 -22.19 6.54
CA ILE A 225 -12.29 -22.75 5.24
C ILE A 225 -11.01 -22.06 4.82
N THR A 226 -9.92 -22.82 4.74
CA THR A 226 -8.63 -22.31 4.31
C THR A 226 -8.35 -22.73 2.87
N THR A 227 -8.20 -21.74 2.00
CA THR A 227 -7.76 -21.94 0.62
C THR A 227 -6.32 -21.46 0.50
N GLN A 228 -5.41 -22.37 0.11
CA GLN A 228 -4.12 -21.98 -0.45
C GLN A 228 -4.27 -22.01 -1.96
N ALA A 229 -4.05 -20.88 -2.62
CA ALA A 229 -4.18 -20.82 -4.07
C ALA A 229 -3.05 -21.63 -4.73
N GLU A 230 -3.41 -22.53 -5.64
CA GLU A 230 -2.43 -23.16 -6.51
C GLU A 230 -1.87 -22.12 -7.51
N PRO A 231 -0.58 -22.19 -7.86
CA PRO A 231 0.00 -21.27 -8.82
C PRO A 231 -0.64 -21.49 -10.20
N ILE A 232 -1.44 -20.51 -10.66
CA ILE A 232 -1.81 -20.38 -12.08
C ILE A 232 -0.56 -20.55 -12.94
N VAL A 233 -0.56 -21.53 -13.83
CA VAL A 233 0.44 -21.72 -14.88
C VAL A 233 0.33 -20.52 -15.83
N GLU A 234 1.40 -19.73 -15.97
CA GLU A 234 1.44 -18.65 -16.95
C GLU A 234 1.33 -19.27 -18.35
N THR A 235 0.19 -19.09 -19.02
CA THR A 235 0.14 -19.22 -20.47
C THR A 235 0.57 -17.87 -21.02
N ASP A 236 1.83 -17.76 -21.44
CA ASP A 236 2.30 -16.63 -22.21
C ASP A 236 1.40 -16.49 -23.44
N ILE A 237 0.57 -15.45 -23.48
CA ILE A 237 -0.16 -15.09 -24.70
C ILE A 237 0.87 -14.44 -25.62
N GLU A 238 1.62 -15.25 -26.34
CA GLU A 238 2.49 -14.78 -27.42
C GLU A 238 1.61 -14.14 -28.52
N GLY A 239 1.71 -12.82 -28.69
CA GLY A 239 1.23 -12.14 -29.89
C GLY A 239 0.04 -11.17 -29.77
N GLU A 240 -0.46 -10.86 -28.57
CA GLU A 240 -1.30 -9.68 -28.36
C GLU A 240 -0.47 -8.50 -27.82
N GLU A 241 -0.71 -7.30 -28.35
CA GLU A 241 -0.10 -6.05 -27.87
C GLU A 241 -0.53 -5.85 -26.40
N LEU A 242 0.37 -6.19 -25.47
CA LEU A 242 0.13 -6.04 -24.03
C LEU A 242 -0.07 -4.57 -23.71
N GLU A 243 -1.30 -4.19 -23.35
CA GLU A 243 -1.64 -2.84 -22.91
C GLU A 243 -1.14 -2.64 -21.47
N LEU A 244 0.18 -2.50 -21.32
CA LEU A 244 0.81 -2.22 -20.03
C LEU A 244 0.48 -0.79 -19.59
N ALA A 245 -0.44 -0.67 -18.64
CA ALA A 245 -0.70 0.56 -17.92
C ALA A 245 -0.04 0.47 -16.54
N GLY A 246 0.64 1.55 -16.13
CA GLY A 246 1.42 1.54 -14.91
C GLY A 246 0.90 2.48 -13.83
N PRO A 247 0.46 1.99 -12.65
CA PRO A 247 0.26 2.85 -11.50
C PRO A 247 1.59 3.51 -11.13
N ALA A 248 1.53 4.79 -10.77
CA ALA A 248 2.70 5.59 -10.41
C ALA A 248 2.43 6.37 -9.14
N ALA A 249 3.44 6.44 -8.28
CA ALA A 249 3.38 7.18 -7.04
C ALA A 249 4.70 7.89 -6.75
N SER A 250 4.64 8.91 -5.90
CA SER A 250 5.82 9.60 -5.39
C SER A 250 5.75 9.80 -3.89
N GLY A 251 6.91 10.05 -3.30
CA GLY A 251 7.06 10.27 -1.88
C GLY A 251 8.20 11.22 -1.60
N ARG A 252 8.13 11.93 -0.48
CA ARG A 252 9.26 12.68 0.05
C ARG A 252 9.27 12.63 1.57
N MET A 253 10.46 12.61 2.14
CA MET A 253 10.64 12.86 3.57
C MET A 253 10.24 14.30 3.89
N ILE A 254 9.52 14.50 5.00
CA ILE A 254 9.10 15.82 5.47
C ILE A 254 9.70 16.17 6.83
N GLU A 255 10.01 15.15 7.62
CA GLU A 255 10.82 15.21 8.83
C GLU A 255 11.42 13.82 9.07
N PHE A 256 12.29 13.73 10.07
CA PHE A 256 12.94 12.47 10.39
C PHE A 256 11.92 11.37 10.67
N GLY A 257 12.02 10.25 9.97
CA GLY A 257 11.12 9.11 10.11
C GLY A 257 9.67 9.37 9.68
N ARG A 258 9.39 10.44 8.93
CA ARG A 258 8.04 10.73 8.42
C ARG A 258 8.07 11.24 6.99
N SER A 259 7.17 10.71 6.16
CA SER A 259 7.11 11.01 4.75
C SER A 259 5.69 11.29 4.27
N VAL A 260 5.57 12.17 3.27
CA VAL A 260 4.31 12.40 2.55
C VAL A 260 4.35 11.67 1.23
N MET A 261 3.31 10.87 1.00
CA MET A 261 3.07 10.09 -0.20
C MET A 261 2.07 10.80 -1.10
N SER A 262 2.19 10.56 -2.41
CA SER A 262 1.30 11.12 -3.41
C SER A 262 1.02 10.12 -4.52
N ALA A 263 -0.26 9.93 -4.87
CA ALA A 263 -0.66 9.25 -6.10
C ALA A 263 -1.98 9.82 -6.59
N ARG A 264 -2.10 10.05 -7.91
CA ARG A 264 -3.32 10.53 -8.57
C ARG A 264 -3.99 11.77 -7.93
N GLY A 265 -3.20 12.64 -7.28
CA GLY A 265 -3.69 13.85 -6.61
C GLY A 265 -4.10 13.66 -5.14
N ASN A 266 -4.08 12.43 -4.63
CA ASN A 266 -4.30 12.11 -3.22
C ASN A 266 -2.96 12.12 -2.47
N HIS A 267 -3.01 12.49 -1.18
CA HIS A 267 -1.82 12.63 -0.32
C HIS A 267 -2.07 12.00 1.04
N TRP A 268 -1.10 11.26 1.55
CA TRP A 268 -1.15 10.63 2.87
C TRP A 268 0.23 10.56 3.50
N ILE A 269 0.29 10.23 4.78
CA ILE A 269 1.52 10.21 5.55
C ILE A 269 1.83 8.75 5.92
N PHE A 270 3.11 8.42 5.89
CA PHE A 270 3.62 7.27 6.62
C PHE A 270 4.62 7.72 7.68
N ASP A 271 4.78 6.90 8.71
CA ASP A 271 5.87 6.97 9.68
C ASP A 271 6.77 5.74 9.56
N SER A 272 8.06 5.93 9.86
CA SER A 272 8.99 4.84 10.07
C SER A 272 8.77 4.19 11.43
N VAL A 273 9.45 3.07 11.68
CA VAL A 273 9.17 2.18 12.81
C VAL A 273 10.29 2.22 13.87
N PRO A 274 10.00 1.85 15.14
CA PRO A 274 11.00 1.94 16.22
C PRO A 274 12.31 1.19 15.96
N PRO A 275 12.34 0.00 15.32
CA PRO A 275 13.59 -0.68 14.96
C PRO A 275 14.58 0.14 14.12
N ILE A 276 14.11 1.19 13.42
CA ILE A 276 14.92 2.13 12.64
C ILE A 276 14.73 3.57 13.12
N ASN A 277 14.48 3.75 14.42
CA ASN A 277 14.35 5.02 15.14
C ASN A 277 13.12 5.87 14.76
N GLY A 278 12.09 5.29 14.16
CA GLY A 278 10.91 6.02 13.71
C GLY A 278 9.92 6.46 14.78
N PRO A 279 9.15 7.53 14.54
CA PRO A 279 8.12 8.03 15.45
C PRO A 279 6.95 7.05 15.60
N ASN A 280 6.56 6.41 14.49
CA ASN A 280 5.54 5.36 14.47
C ASN A 280 4.20 5.77 15.09
N GLU A 281 3.85 7.06 14.96
CA GLU A 281 2.58 7.64 15.45
C GLU A 281 1.48 7.47 14.38
N GLU A 282 1.86 7.63 13.11
CA GLU A 282 1.01 7.44 11.95
C GLU A 282 1.06 5.99 11.41
N VAL A 283 0.24 5.70 10.39
CA VAL A 283 0.34 4.47 9.59
C VAL A 283 1.79 4.25 9.15
N ASN A 284 2.28 3.00 9.18
CA ASN A 284 3.62 2.67 8.69
C ASN A 284 3.54 1.97 7.32
N PRO A 285 4.65 1.86 6.58
CA PRO A 285 4.63 1.22 5.26
C PRO A 285 4.11 -0.22 5.27
N LEU A 286 4.41 -1.00 6.31
CA LEU A 286 3.97 -2.39 6.38
C LEU A 286 2.44 -2.47 6.51
N ASP A 287 1.82 -1.61 7.33
CA ASP A 287 0.36 -1.47 7.38
C ASP A 287 -0.21 -1.06 6.02
N GLY A 288 0.46 -0.14 5.32
CA GLY A 288 0.09 0.30 3.97
C GLY A 288 0.05 -0.84 2.96
N MET A 289 1.07 -1.72 2.95
CA MET A 289 1.10 -2.90 2.07
C MET A 289 0.03 -3.93 2.47
N LEU A 290 -0.14 -4.20 3.76
CA LEU A 290 -1.12 -5.18 4.25
C LEU A 290 -2.56 -4.76 3.94
N THR A 291 -2.89 -3.49 4.19
CA THR A 291 -4.20 -2.94 3.87
C THR A 291 -4.48 -2.90 2.38
N ALA A 292 -3.45 -2.63 1.56
CA ALA A 292 -3.56 -2.72 0.12
C ALA A 292 -3.93 -4.16 -0.33
N LEU A 293 -3.31 -5.19 0.23
CA LEU A 293 -3.64 -6.59 -0.07
C LEU A 293 -5.12 -6.91 0.24
N ILE A 294 -5.60 -6.60 1.45
CA ILE A 294 -6.99 -6.94 1.82
C ILE A 294 -8.03 -6.08 1.11
N ALA A 295 -7.76 -4.79 0.89
CA ALA A 295 -8.67 -3.93 0.14
C ALA A 295 -8.84 -4.43 -1.29
N CYS A 296 -7.73 -4.79 -1.95
CA CYS A 296 -7.77 -5.42 -3.28
C CYS A 296 -8.63 -6.68 -3.27
N GLY A 297 -8.45 -7.57 -2.29
CA GLY A 297 -9.25 -8.78 -2.17
C GLY A 297 -10.74 -8.52 -1.96
N MET A 298 -11.09 -7.56 -1.11
CA MET A 298 -12.50 -7.20 -0.87
C MET A 298 -13.17 -6.67 -2.14
N TYR A 299 -12.46 -5.91 -2.96
CA TYR A 299 -13.02 -5.45 -4.24
C TYR A 299 -13.15 -6.56 -5.28
N ILE A 300 -12.26 -7.56 -5.27
CA ILE A 300 -12.48 -8.74 -6.10
C ILE A 300 -13.71 -9.52 -5.62
N TYR A 301 -13.92 -9.67 -4.31
CA TYR A 301 -15.12 -10.30 -3.76
C TYR A 301 -16.38 -9.56 -4.19
N GLU A 302 -16.38 -8.23 -4.13
CA GLU A 302 -17.51 -7.41 -4.56
C GLU A 302 -17.77 -7.54 -6.08
N ALA A 303 -16.71 -7.41 -6.90
CA ALA A 303 -16.82 -7.47 -8.36
C ALA A 303 -17.33 -8.84 -8.83
N VAL A 304 -16.72 -9.92 -8.35
CA VAL A 304 -17.13 -11.30 -8.68
C VAL A 304 -18.52 -11.59 -8.13
N GLY A 305 -18.84 -11.11 -6.94
CA GLY A 305 -20.18 -11.25 -6.37
C GLY A 305 -21.26 -10.67 -7.28
N ILE A 306 -21.00 -9.48 -7.84
CA ILE A 306 -21.90 -8.85 -8.82
C ILE A 306 -21.96 -9.66 -10.12
N GLU A 307 -20.81 -10.10 -10.65
CA GLU A 307 -20.71 -10.86 -11.91
C GLU A 307 -21.47 -12.19 -11.85
N GLU A 308 -21.35 -12.91 -10.74
CA GLU A 308 -21.94 -14.24 -10.53
C GLU A 308 -23.33 -14.21 -9.87
N GLY A 309 -23.81 -13.01 -9.47
CA GLY A 309 -25.08 -12.85 -8.78
C GLY A 309 -25.08 -13.37 -7.33
N ILE A 310 -23.90 -13.44 -6.70
CA ILE A 310 -23.70 -13.82 -5.31
C ILE A 310 -23.90 -12.58 -4.43
N THR A 311 -24.74 -12.70 -3.41
CA THR A 311 -24.99 -11.58 -2.47
C THR A 311 -23.88 -11.49 -1.43
N THR A 312 -23.32 -10.30 -1.24
CA THR A 312 -22.30 -9.99 -0.23
C THR A 312 -22.78 -8.83 0.64
N ASP A 313 -23.69 -9.12 1.58
CA ASP A 313 -24.40 -8.10 2.39
C ASP A 313 -23.47 -7.32 3.33
N ASN A 314 -22.47 -8.02 3.85
CA ASN A 314 -21.45 -7.46 4.72
C ASN A 314 -20.13 -8.14 4.40
N LEU A 315 -19.08 -7.34 4.25
CA LEU A 315 -17.75 -7.79 3.91
C LEU A 315 -16.75 -7.03 4.78
N SER A 316 -16.06 -7.76 5.64
CA SER A 316 -14.95 -7.24 6.45
C SER A 316 -13.79 -8.21 6.37
N ALA A 317 -12.56 -7.73 6.56
CA ALA A 317 -11.38 -8.57 6.47
C ALA A 317 -10.34 -8.18 7.50
N THR A 318 -9.50 -9.14 7.88
CA THR A 318 -8.26 -8.88 8.59
C THR A 318 -7.11 -9.54 7.87
N VAL A 319 -5.91 -8.96 7.94
CA VAL A 319 -4.69 -9.67 7.56
C VAL A 319 -3.62 -9.49 8.61
N THR A 320 -2.87 -10.56 8.83
CA THR A 320 -1.62 -10.52 9.57
C THR A 320 -0.42 -10.83 8.67
N GLY A 321 0.70 -10.15 8.93
CA GLY A 321 1.99 -10.44 8.31
C GLY A 321 3.05 -10.62 9.40
N GLN A 322 3.80 -11.71 9.33
CA GLN A 322 4.88 -12.01 10.27
C GLN A 322 6.25 -11.83 9.63
N LEU A 323 7.15 -11.08 10.27
CA LEU A 323 8.51 -10.84 9.79
C LEU A 323 9.51 -10.81 10.94
N ASP A 324 10.80 -10.94 10.63
CA ASP A 324 11.86 -10.75 11.61
C ASP A 324 12.31 -9.28 11.63
N ALA A 325 11.98 -8.56 12.71
CA ALA A 325 12.27 -7.13 12.84
C ALA A 325 13.77 -6.83 12.90
N ARG A 326 14.62 -7.81 13.27
CA ARG A 326 16.06 -7.61 13.35
C ARG A 326 16.67 -7.37 11.97
N GLY A 327 16.11 -7.99 10.93
CA GLY A 327 16.52 -7.74 9.55
C GLY A 327 16.27 -6.29 9.13
N VAL A 328 15.16 -5.70 9.58
CA VAL A 328 14.84 -4.28 9.35
C VAL A 328 15.87 -3.38 10.05
N ALA A 329 16.28 -3.76 11.26
CA ALA A 329 17.32 -3.09 12.03
C ALA A 329 18.77 -3.41 11.57
N GLY A 330 18.95 -4.09 10.44
CA GLY A 330 20.26 -4.34 9.83
C GLY A 330 20.98 -5.62 10.27
N ALA A 331 20.35 -6.50 11.07
CA ALA A 331 20.89 -7.84 11.31
C ALA A 331 20.91 -8.67 10.02
N ALA A 332 21.81 -9.65 9.94
CA ALA A 332 21.96 -10.54 8.78
C ALA A 332 20.86 -11.62 8.69
N VAL A 333 19.60 -11.18 8.76
CA VAL A 333 18.39 -11.99 8.62
C VAL A 333 17.46 -11.30 7.62
N ASN A 334 16.88 -12.06 6.70
CA ASN A 334 15.96 -11.48 5.72
C ASN A 334 14.63 -11.06 6.41
N PRO A 335 14.22 -9.78 6.32
CA PRO A 335 13.02 -9.27 6.97
C PRO A 335 11.73 -9.47 6.17
N ARG A 336 11.72 -10.30 5.12
CA ARG A 336 10.50 -10.56 4.34
C ARG A 336 9.36 -11.00 5.25
N VAL A 337 8.14 -10.64 4.87
CA VAL A 337 6.95 -11.26 5.44
C VAL A 337 6.99 -12.74 5.07
N ARG A 338 6.92 -13.61 6.09
CA ARG A 338 7.04 -15.07 5.92
C ARG A 338 5.71 -15.70 5.51
N VAL A 339 4.62 -15.17 6.04
CA VAL A 339 3.26 -15.63 5.77
C VAL A 339 2.31 -14.44 5.87
N PHE A 340 1.35 -14.40 4.97
CA PHE A 340 0.17 -13.56 5.09
C PHE A 340 -1.03 -14.43 5.45
N ASP A 341 -1.68 -14.14 6.57
CA ASP A 341 -2.92 -14.81 6.96
C ASP A 341 -4.07 -13.82 6.78
N VAL A 342 -4.87 -14.03 5.74
CA VAL A 342 -6.04 -13.20 5.40
C VAL A 342 -7.29 -13.91 5.89
N THR A 343 -8.09 -13.24 6.72
CA THR A 343 -9.42 -13.70 7.11
C THR A 343 -10.46 -12.79 6.47
N MET A 344 -11.28 -13.34 5.60
CA MET A 344 -12.44 -12.69 4.98
C MET A 344 -13.69 -13.09 5.76
N ASN A 345 -14.46 -12.10 6.21
CA ASN A 345 -15.77 -12.29 6.82
C ASN A 345 -16.81 -11.81 5.82
N VAL A 346 -17.64 -12.73 5.34
CA VAL A 346 -18.63 -12.42 4.31
C VAL A 346 -20.00 -13.00 4.67
N ASP A 347 -21.00 -12.13 4.72
CA ASP A 347 -22.40 -12.50 4.94
C ASP A 347 -23.14 -12.51 3.59
N GLY A 348 -24.01 -13.51 3.38
CA GLY A 348 -24.76 -13.69 2.14
C GLY A 348 -24.40 -14.95 1.33
N PRO A 349 -23.13 -15.22 0.98
CA PRO A 349 -22.80 -16.37 0.15
C PRO A 349 -22.93 -17.69 0.92
N THR A 350 -23.06 -18.78 0.17
CA THR A 350 -22.82 -20.14 0.64
C THR A 350 -21.32 -20.40 0.81
N VAL A 351 -20.98 -21.54 1.42
CA VAL A 351 -19.59 -22.00 1.57
C VAL A 351 -18.88 -22.11 0.22
N ASP A 352 -19.53 -22.72 -0.78
CA ASP A 352 -18.93 -22.96 -2.09
C ASP A 352 -18.76 -21.64 -2.87
N GLU A 353 -19.72 -20.72 -2.74
CA GLU A 353 -19.63 -19.37 -3.30
C GLU A 353 -18.49 -18.58 -2.65
N ALA A 354 -18.33 -18.64 -1.33
CA ALA A 354 -17.21 -17.98 -0.66
C ALA A 354 -15.84 -18.57 -1.07
N ALA A 355 -15.75 -19.88 -1.26
CA ALA A 355 -14.55 -20.53 -1.79
C ALA A 355 -14.22 -20.04 -3.22
N MET A 356 -15.22 -19.89 -4.08
CA MET A 356 -15.08 -19.30 -5.42
C MET A 356 -14.61 -17.84 -5.37
N LEU A 357 -15.11 -17.03 -4.42
CA LEU A 357 -14.65 -15.67 -4.21
C LEU A 357 -13.17 -15.63 -3.77
N ALA A 358 -12.75 -16.53 -2.86
CA ALA A 358 -11.35 -16.67 -2.46
C ALA A 358 -10.43 -17.09 -3.62
N GLU A 359 -10.88 -18.05 -4.43
CA GLU A 359 -10.16 -18.45 -5.63
C GLU A 359 -10.01 -17.25 -6.59
N SER A 360 -11.09 -16.51 -6.83
CA SER A 360 -11.06 -15.32 -7.68
C SER A 360 -10.13 -14.24 -7.14
N PHE A 361 -10.09 -14.01 -5.82
CA PHE A 361 -9.13 -13.11 -5.18
C PHE A 361 -7.69 -13.51 -5.53
N SER A 362 -7.36 -14.79 -5.41
CA SER A 362 -6.02 -15.29 -5.69
C SER A 362 -5.60 -15.18 -7.16
N GLN A 363 -6.58 -15.10 -8.07
CA GLN A 363 -6.35 -15.06 -9.52
C GLN A 363 -6.38 -13.64 -10.09
N ARG A 364 -7.27 -12.78 -9.57
CA ARG A 364 -7.59 -11.47 -10.15
C ARG A 364 -7.01 -10.29 -9.37
N CYS A 365 -6.60 -10.47 -8.12
CA CYS A 365 -5.98 -9.36 -7.38
C CYS A 365 -4.51 -9.19 -7.78
N PRO A 366 -4.12 -8.03 -8.37
CA PRO A 366 -2.74 -7.79 -8.79
C PRO A 366 -1.76 -7.79 -7.61
N ILE A 367 -2.21 -7.42 -6.41
CA ILE A 367 -1.37 -7.39 -5.20
C ILE A 367 -1.12 -8.81 -4.69
N TYR A 368 -2.17 -9.64 -4.61
CA TYR A 368 -2.04 -11.05 -4.26
C TYR A 368 -1.08 -11.75 -5.22
N THR A 369 -1.33 -11.62 -6.53
CA THR A 369 -0.55 -12.35 -7.54
C THR A 369 0.90 -11.90 -7.59
N THR A 370 1.20 -10.63 -7.31
CA THR A 370 2.58 -10.13 -7.14
C THR A 370 3.24 -10.66 -5.87
N LEU A 371 2.58 -10.55 -4.70
CA LEU A 371 3.15 -11.03 -3.44
C LEU A 371 3.40 -12.54 -3.43
N ALA A 372 2.56 -13.32 -4.12
CA ALA A 372 2.70 -14.77 -4.21
C ALA A 372 3.68 -15.28 -5.28
N ARG A 373 4.15 -14.43 -6.21
CA ARG A 373 4.99 -14.87 -7.36
C ARG A 373 6.29 -14.08 -7.55
N SER A 374 6.47 -13.05 -6.73
CA SER A 374 7.51 -12.03 -6.85
C SER A 374 7.45 -11.19 -8.14
N ALA A 375 8.13 -10.06 -8.11
CA ALA A 375 8.36 -9.19 -9.24
C ALA A 375 9.74 -8.53 -9.13
N PRO A 376 10.44 -8.36 -10.26
CA PRO A 376 11.72 -7.66 -10.28
C PRO A 376 11.53 -6.18 -9.89
N ILE A 377 12.49 -5.66 -9.14
CA ILE A 377 12.53 -4.25 -8.72
C ILE A 377 13.84 -3.65 -9.22
N SER A 378 13.76 -2.55 -9.97
CA SER A 378 14.91 -1.75 -10.37
C SER A 378 14.91 -0.45 -9.59
N VAL A 379 16.06 -0.08 -9.01
CA VAL A 379 16.24 1.15 -8.23
C VAL A 379 17.33 1.99 -8.89
N THR A 380 17.02 3.23 -9.24
CA THR A 380 17.99 4.21 -9.75
C THR A 380 18.16 5.34 -8.74
N ASN A 381 19.40 5.72 -8.45
CA ASN A 381 19.68 6.88 -7.61
C ASN A 381 19.99 8.11 -8.45
N VAL A 382 19.39 9.24 -8.10
CA VAL A 382 19.73 10.57 -8.55
C VAL A 382 20.33 11.28 -7.34
N VAL A 383 21.66 11.44 -7.36
CA VAL A 383 22.41 12.05 -6.29
C VAL A 383 22.84 13.43 -6.75
N ASP A 384 22.34 14.48 -6.11
CA ASP A 384 22.89 15.83 -6.28
C ASP A 384 23.97 16.03 -5.21
N SER A 385 25.17 15.49 -5.47
CA SER A 385 26.38 15.96 -4.81
C SER A 385 26.94 17.14 -5.61
N GLU A 386 27.81 17.96 -5.03
CA GLU A 386 28.66 18.85 -5.84
C GLU A 386 29.67 18.06 -6.71
N ALA A 387 29.30 16.93 -7.33
CA ALA A 387 29.95 16.31 -8.49
C ALA A 387 29.13 15.14 -9.08
N GLN A 388 28.66 15.34 -10.33
CA GLN A 388 28.60 14.34 -11.42
C GLN A 388 27.27 13.60 -11.72
N GLU A 389 27.15 13.17 -13.00
CA GLU A 389 25.96 12.66 -13.71
C GLU A 389 25.35 11.33 -13.18
N PRO A 390 24.05 11.07 -13.43
CA PRO A 390 23.30 9.93 -12.87
C PRO A 390 23.85 8.56 -13.29
N ILE A 391 23.91 7.63 -12.33
CA ILE A 391 24.37 6.25 -12.51
C ILE A 391 23.21 5.30 -12.21
N ALA A 392 22.82 4.48 -13.18
CA ALA A 392 21.90 3.37 -12.95
C ALA A 392 22.65 2.20 -12.31
N THR A 393 22.26 1.80 -11.10
CA THR A 393 22.71 0.56 -10.46
C THR A 393 21.59 -0.48 -10.61
N ALA A 394 21.77 -1.48 -11.47
CA ALA A 394 20.97 -2.68 -11.37
C ALA A 394 21.40 -3.39 -10.08
N ALA A 395 20.49 -3.57 -9.12
CA ALA A 395 20.67 -4.62 -8.13
C ALA A 395 20.77 -5.94 -8.91
N ASP A 396 21.84 -6.70 -8.71
CA ASP A 396 22.04 -7.95 -9.43
C ASP A 396 20.82 -8.85 -9.21
N PRO A 397 20.13 -9.30 -10.28
CA PRO A 397 19.12 -10.32 -10.13
C PRO A 397 19.82 -11.57 -9.58
N ILE A 398 19.18 -12.25 -8.63
CA ILE A 398 19.57 -13.61 -8.26
C ILE A 398 19.43 -14.44 -9.54
N VAL A 399 20.56 -14.72 -10.21
CA VAL A 399 20.59 -15.37 -11.54
C VAL A 399 20.25 -16.85 -11.36
N ASP A 400 19.16 -17.27 -11.99
CA ASP A 400 19.03 -18.63 -12.53
C ASP A 400 19.48 -18.59 -14.00
N HIS A 401 20.34 -19.54 -14.38
CA HIS A 401 21.00 -19.57 -15.68
C HIS A 401 20.07 -20.14 -16.75
N ASP A 402 19.69 -19.34 -17.75
CA ASP A 402 19.61 -19.68 -19.20
C ASP A 402 18.48 -18.94 -19.95
N ILE A 403 18.74 -17.75 -20.54
CA ILE A 403 18.10 -17.27 -21.79
C ILE A 403 19.05 -16.27 -22.52
N PRO A 404 19.35 -16.43 -23.82
CA PRO A 404 20.17 -15.48 -24.58
C PRO A 404 19.32 -14.35 -25.20
N GLY A 405 19.86 -13.12 -25.18
CA GLY A 405 19.21 -11.90 -25.65
C GLY A 405 19.46 -11.51 -27.11
N GLU A 406 18.57 -10.66 -27.64
CA GLU A 406 18.80 -9.78 -28.78
C GLU A 406 18.53 -8.33 -28.37
N GLU A 407 19.45 -7.44 -28.75
CA GLU A 407 19.53 -6.03 -28.39
C GLU A 407 18.70 -5.18 -29.38
N LEU A 408 17.71 -4.43 -28.90
CA LEU A 408 16.85 -3.58 -29.72
C LEU A 408 16.96 -2.13 -29.26
N GLU A 409 17.76 -1.33 -29.99
CA GLU A 409 17.93 0.11 -29.75
C GLU A 409 16.61 0.87 -30.07
N LEU A 410 15.87 1.26 -29.03
CA LEU A 410 14.78 2.23 -29.13
C LEU A 410 15.25 3.60 -28.60
N GLY A 411 15.40 4.57 -29.50
CA GLY A 411 15.67 5.97 -29.14
C GLY A 411 14.49 6.59 -28.39
N MET A 412 14.61 6.73 -27.07
CA MET A 412 13.62 7.41 -26.23
C MET A 412 13.83 8.94 -26.23
N PRO A 413 12.76 9.76 -26.30
CA PRO A 413 12.88 11.20 -26.14
C PRO A 413 13.15 11.56 -24.68
N THR A 414 14.29 12.17 -24.39
CA THR A 414 14.62 12.73 -23.08
C THR A 414 13.88 14.04 -22.85
N ALA A 415 13.14 14.12 -21.74
CA ALA A 415 12.68 15.38 -21.15
C ALA A 415 13.47 15.60 -19.85
N SER A 416 13.95 16.82 -19.64
CA SER A 416 14.67 17.20 -18.43
C SER A 416 14.04 18.44 -17.80
N GLY A 417 13.95 18.43 -16.47
CA GLY A 417 13.45 19.55 -15.68
C GLY A 417 14.49 19.92 -14.63
N ARG A 418 14.72 21.23 -14.43
CA ARG A 418 15.59 21.74 -13.36
C ARG A 418 14.93 22.94 -12.71
N MET A 419 14.95 22.98 -11.38
CA MET A 419 14.58 24.17 -10.61
C MET A 419 15.71 25.19 -10.73
N ILE A 420 15.40 26.41 -11.18
CA ILE A 420 16.41 27.47 -11.34
C ILE A 420 16.46 28.34 -10.08
N GLU A 421 15.31 28.64 -9.48
CA GLU A 421 15.18 29.37 -8.22
C GLU A 421 13.94 28.86 -7.45
N PHE A 422 13.85 29.16 -6.15
CA PHE A 422 12.71 28.72 -5.33
C PHE A 422 11.40 29.24 -5.92
N GLY A 423 10.52 28.31 -6.29
CA GLY A 423 9.27 28.62 -6.97
C GLY A 423 9.38 28.83 -8.49
N ARG A 424 10.53 28.56 -9.12
CA ARG A 424 10.72 28.74 -10.57
C ARG A 424 11.45 27.57 -11.22
N SER A 425 10.75 26.85 -12.10
CA SER A 425 11.24 25.63 -12.74
C SER A 425 11.30 25.78 -14.26
N VAL A 426 12.32 25.20 -14.89
CA VAL A 426 12.42 25.10 -16.34
C VAL A 426 12.33 23.65 -16.78
N MET A 427 11.42 23.38 -17.70
CA MET A 427 11.32 22.08 -18.37
C MET A 427 11.77 22.23 -19.82
N SER A 428 12.53 21.24 -20.29
CA SER A 428 12.99 21.13 -21.66
C SER A 428 12.56 19.79 -22.24
N ALA A 429 11.87 19.82 -23.39
CA ALA A 429 11.58 18.63 -24.18
C ALA A 429 11.56 18.98 -25.66
N ARG A 430 12.21 18.16 -26.50
CA ARG A 430 12.24 18.30 -27.96
C ARG A 430 12.65 19.71 -28.45
N GLY A 431 13.61 20.34 -27.76
CA GLY A 431 14.13 21.67 -28.12
C GLY A 431 13.24 22.85 -27.73
N ASN A 432 12.14 22.61 -27.01
CA ASN A 432 11.30 23.64 -26.44
C ASN A 432 11.56 23.81 -24.95
N HIS A 433 11.51 25.05 -24.46
CA HIS A 433 11.71 25.40 -23.06
C HIS A 433 10.47 26.08 -22.50
N TRP A 434 10.01 25.61 -21.34
CA TRP A 434 8.90 26.20 -20.60
C TRP A 434 9.37 26.60 -19.20
N ILE A 435 8.98 27.80 -18.77
CA ILE A 435 9.25 28.32 -17.44
C ILE A 435 7.94 28.30 -16.65
N PHE A 436 7.96 27.66 -15.49
CA PHE A 436 6.83 27.59 -14.57
C PHE A 436 7.17 28.39 -13.32
N ASP A 437 6.40 29.45 -13.07
CA ASP A 437 6.45 30.22 -11.83
C ASP A 437 5.36 29.66 -10.89
N SER A 438 5.76 29.28 -9.69
CA SER A 438 4.88 28.82 -8.61
C SER A 438 4.20 30.04 -8.00
N VAL A 439 2.90 29.96 -7.76
CA VAL A 439 2.18 30.99 -7.00
C VAL A 439 2.75 31.00 -5.57
N PRO A 440 3.15 32.15 -5.02
CA PRO A 440 3.74 32.20 -3.68
C PRO A 440 2.72 31.75 -2.62
N PRO A 441 3.19 31.16 -1.50
CA PRO A 441 2.30 30.80 -0.39
C PRO A 441 1.66 32.06 0.19
N ILE A 442 0.35 32.03 0.42
CA ILE A 442 -0.38 33.08 1.13
C ILE A 442 0.02 32.99 2.61
N ASN A 443 1.09 33.68 3.00
CA ASN A 443 1.47 33.89 4.38
C ASN A 443 1.41 35.39 4.70
N GLY A 444 0.31 35.82 5.32
CA GLY A 444 0.11 37.15 5.89
C GLY A 444 -1.09 37.14 6.85
N PRO A 445 -1.08 37.91 7.96
CA PRO A 445 -2.06 37.78 9.02
C PRO A 445 -3.39 38.44 8.63
N ASN A 446 -4.50 37.76 8.93
CA ASN A 446 -5.89 38.23 8.97
C ASN A 446 -6.18 39.65 8.42
N GLU A 447 -6.52 39.73 7.13
CA GLU A 447 -7.40 40.77 6.60
C GLU A 447 -8.52 40.10 5.79
N GLU A 448 -9.78 40.41 6.12
CA GLU A 448 -10.97 39.94 5.43
C GLU A 448 -10.96 40.42 3.97
N VAL A 449 -10.77 39.50 3.02
CA VAL A 449 -10.97 39.77 1.59
C VAL A 449 -12.34 39.27 1.15
N ASN A 450 -13.15 40.19 0.65
CA ASN A 450 -14.50 39.98 0.14
C ASN A 450 -14.49 39.05 -1.10
N PRO A 451 -15.26 37.97 -1.14
CA PRO A 451 -15.21 36.94 -2.20
C PRO A 451 -15.70 37.38 -3.59
N LEU A 452 -15.93 38.67 -3.85
CA LEU A 452 -16.36 39.20 -5.14
C LEU A 452 -15.24 39.84 -5.98
N ASP A 453 -14.08 40.15 -5.41
CA ASP A 453 -12.98 40.79 -6.15
C ASP A 453 -12.00 39.79 -6.81
N ALA A 454 -12.10 38.49 -6.50
CA ALA A 454 -11.23 37.45 -7.03
C ALA A 454 -11.64 36.93 -8.43
N LEU A 455 -12.75 37.42 -9.01
CA LEU A 455 -13.35 36.83 -10.23
C LEU A 455 -13.17 37.63 -11.54
N VAL A 456 -12.35 38.69 -11.55
CA VAL A 456 -12.18 39.57 -12.74
C VAL A 456 -10.79 39.45 -13.40
N GLY A 457 -9.92 38.56 -12.90
CA GLY A 457 -8.50 38.59 -13.21
C GLY A 457 -7.90 37.42 -14.01
N ALA A 458 -8.64 36.66 -14.84
CA ALA A 458 -8.00 35.65 -15.71
C ALA A 458 -8.88 35.19 -16.89
N LEU A 459 -8.79 35.87 -18.03
CA LEU A 459 -9.16 35.31 -19.35
C LEU A 459 -8.11 35.76 -20.37
N PRO A 460 -7.36 34.86 -21.04
CA PRO A 460 -6.52 35.24 -22.16
C PRO A 460 -7.36 35.34 -23.44
N ALA A 461 -7.23 36.46 -24.13
CA ALA A 461 -7.84 36.72 -25.43
C ALA A 461 -7.24 35.79 -26.49
N CYS A 462 -8.12 34.99 -27.12
CA CYS A 462 -7.82 34.25 -28.34
C CYS A 462 -7.88 35.23 -29.52
N GLY A 463 -6.74 35.51 -30.14
CA GLY A 463 -6.58 36.41 -31.28
C GLY A 463 -6.27 35.64 -32.56
N VAL A 464 -7.08 35.89 -33.58
CA VAL A 464 -7.06 35.35 -34.94
C VAL A 464 -5.88 35.90 -35.76
N MET A 465 -5.02 35.03 -36.30
CA MET A 465 -4.67 34.93 -37.73
C MET A 465 -3.71 33.76 -37.99
#